data_AF-H5YDB0-F1
#
_entry.id   AF-H5YDB0-F1
#
_cell.length_a   1.000
_cell.length_b   1.000
_cell.length_c   1.000
_cell.angle_alpha   90.00
_cell.angle_beta   90.00
_cell.angle_gamma   90.00
#
_symmetry.space_group_name_H-M   'P 1'
#
loop_
_entity.id
_entity.type
_entity.pdbx_description
1 polymer ?
#
loop_
_entity_poly.entity_id
_entity_poly.type
_entity_poly.pdbx_seq_one_letter_code
_entity_poly.pdbx_strand_id
1 'polypeptide(L)'
;MRLQRPTFVFAALVLASTMASGLGGHFAAESIIRRQQAHQLDELTEVVLRRAEFAIDFAGASLGELARRDLADCGPATLQAIRLHVYQRSAIKDVRLVNPDGSVICSAYSETLEFDKG
;
A
#
# COMPACT_ATOMS: atom_id res chain seq x y z
N MET A 1 30.76 50.12 -41.05
CA MET A 1 29.87 49.29 -40.20
C MET A 1 29.39 48.03 -40.93
N ARG A 2 30.27 47.07 -41.28
CA ARG A 2 29.87 45.84 -41.99
C ARG A 2 30.35 44.51 -41.38
N LEU A 3 31.12 44.52 -40.29
CA LEU A 3 31.60 43.29 -39.64
C LEU A 3 30.65 42.70 -38.57
N GLN A 4 29.63 43.42 -38.11
CA GLN A 4 28.77 42.98 -36.98
C GLN A 4 27.65 42.01 -37.41
N ARG A 5 27.15 42.10 -38.65
CA ARG A 5 26.03 41.30 -39.15
C ARG A 5 26.29 39.77 -39.16
N PRO A 6 27.47 39.26 -39.56
CA PRO A 6 27.73 37.82 -39.56
C PRO A 6 27.90 37.23 -38.14
N THR A 7 28.43 38.01 -37.18
CA THR A 7 28.58 37.57 -35.79
C THR A 7 27.25 37.44 -35.05
N PHE A 8 26.28 38.33 -35.33
CA PHE A 8 24.93 38.20 -34.78
C PHE A 8 24.20 36.93 -35.26
N VAL A 9 24.31 36.61 -36.55
CA VAL A 9 23.69 35.39 -37.10
C VAL A 9 24.31 34.14 -36.48
N PHE A 10 25.63 34.12 -36.33
CA PHE A 10 26.33 32.98 -35.71
C PHE A 10 25.95 32.81 -34.23
N ALA A 11 25.91 33.90 -33.46
CA ALA A 11 25.50 33.87 -32.06
C ALA A 11 24.04 33.41 -31.89
N ALA A 12 23.14 33.88 -32.76
CA ALA A 12 21.74 33.43 -32.76
C ALA A 12 21.62 31.93 -33.05
N LEU A 13 22.44 31.40 -33.98
CA LEU A 13 22.43 30.00 -34.35
C LEU A 13 22.95 29.11 -33.22
N VAL A 14 24.00 29.53 -32.51
CA VAL A 14 24.52 28.84 -31.31
C VAL A 14 23.51 28.87 -30.17
N LEU A 15 22.84 30.00 -29.94
CA LEU A 15 21.77 30.11 -28.93
C LEU A 15 20.60 29.19 -29.28
N ALA A 16 20.17 29.18 -30.54
CA ALA A 16 19.07 28.33 -31.00
C ALA A 16 19.40 26.84 -30.88
N SER A 17 20.61 26.41 -31.24
CA SER A 17 21.03 25.01 -31.10
C SER A 17 21.16 24.59 -29.64
N THR A 18 21.67 25.48 -28.78
CA THR A 18 21.76 25.24 -27.32
C THR A 18 20.39 25.12 -26.69
N MET A 19 19.46 26.03 -27.01
CA MET A 19 18.07 25.96 -26.55
C MET A 19 17.37 24.69 -27.06
N ALA A 20 17.52 24.36 -28.34
CA ALA A 20 16.92 23.16 -28.92
C ALA A 20 17.44 21.88 -28.25
N SER A 21 18.75 21.81 -27.99
CA SER A 21 19.37 20.66 -27.33
C SER A 21 18.97 20.56 -25.86
N GLY A 22 18.90 21.69 -25.15
CA GLY A 22 18.47 21.74 -23.76
C GLY A 22 17.01 21.34 -23.58
N LEU A 23 16.11 21.88 -24.41
CA LEU A 23 14.69 21.54 -24.40
C LEU A 23 14.48 20.07 -24.80
N GLY A 24 15.09 19.65 -25.91
CA GLY A 24 15.00 18.26 -26.38
C GLY A 24 15.51 17.26 -25.36
N GLY A 25 16.65 17.56 -24.73
CA GLY A 25 17.22 16.75 -23.65
C GLY A 25 16.32 16.70 -22.41
N HIS A 26 15.72 17.83 -22.02
CA HIS A 26 14.81 17.89 -20.88
C HIS A 26 13.56 17.03 -21.10
N PHE A 27 12.88 17.18 -22.24
CA PHE A 27 11.70 16.38 -22.57
C PHE A 27 12.03 14.88 -22.72
N ALA A 28 13.18 14.56 -23.34
CA ALA A 28 13.63 13.18 -23.46
C ALA A 28 13.88 12.56 -22.07
N ALA A 29 14.63 13.26 -21.21
CA ALA A 29 14.91 12.80 -19.85
C ALA A 29 13.63 12.63 -19.03
N GLU A 30 12.73 13.62 -19.08
CA GLU A 30 11.44 13.55 -18.37
C GLU A 30 10.61 12.35 -18.85
N SER A 31 10.56 12.09 -20.15
CA SER A 31 9.82 10.94 -20.70
C SER A 31 10.39 9.60 -20.23
N ILE A 32 11.73 9.47 -20.14
CA ILE A 32 12.40 8.25 -19.68
C ILE A 32 12.15 8.06 -18.19
N ILE A 33 12.31 9.12 -17.39
CA ILE A 33 12.08 9.07 -15.94
C ILE A 33 10.64 8.67 -15.64
N ARG A 34 9.65 9.30 -16.31
CA ARG A 34 8.23 8.95 -16.11
C ARG A 34 7.94 7.49 -16.45
N ARG A 35 8.55 6.94 -17.51
CA ARG A 35 8.39 5.52 -17.86
C ARG A 35 9.01 4.60 -16.81
N GLN A 36 10.20 4.92 -16.32
CA GLN A 36 10.85 4.15 -15.26
C GLN A 36 10.05 4.19 -13.95
N GLN A 37 9.54 5.37 -13.57
CA GLN A 37 8.68 5.53 -12.41
C GLN A 37 7.39 4.73 -12.54
N ALA A 38 6.74 4.74 -13.70
CA ALA A 38 5.54 3.95 -13.94
C ALA A 38 5.81 2.45 -13.81
N HIS A 39 6.91 1.95 -14.39
CA HIS A 39 7.30 0.55 -14.25
C HIS A 39 7.62 0.17 -12.80
N GLN A 40 8.38 0.99 -12.07
CA GLN A 40 8.67 0.72 -10.67
C GLN A 40 7.41 0.76 -9.80
N LEU A 41 6.49 1.68 -10.08
CA LEU A 41 5.23 1.77 -9.36
C LEU A 41 4.37 0.52 -9.62
N ASP A 42 4.36 0.01 -10.85
CA ASP A 42 3.64 -1.21 -11.22
C ASP A 42 4.21 -2.44 -10.48
N GLU A 43 5.54 -2.62 -10.51
CA GLU A 43 6.21 -3.71 -9.79
C GLU A 43 5.96 -3.65 -8.27
N LEU A 44 6.08 -2.46 -7.67
CA LEU A 44 5.80 -2.27 -6.25
C LEU A 44 4.33 -2.54 -5.92
N THR A 45 3.42 -2.13 -6.81
CA THR A 45 1.98 -2.35 -6.64
C THR A 45 1.67 -3.84 -6.70
N GLU A 46 2.26 -4.60 -7.63
CA GLU A 46 2.09 -6.05 -7.70
C GLU A 46 2.52 -6.74 -6.41
N VAL A 47 3.69 -6.38 -5.87
CA VAL A 47 4.20 -6.97 -4.62
C VAL A 47 3.29 -6.65 -3.43
N VAL A 48 2.85 -5.40 -3.32
CA VAL A 48 1.95 -4.97 -2.24
C VAL A 48 0.58 -5.65 -2.37
N LEU A 49 0.03 -5.73 -3.58
CA LEU A 49 -1.24 -6.40 -3.84
C LEU A 49 -1.16 -7.88 -3.45
N ARG A 50 -0.14 -8.59 -3.90
CA ARG A 50 0.05 -10.01 -3.57
C ARG A 50 0.23 -10.22 -2.06
N ARG A 51 0.94 -9.32 -1.37
CA ARG A 51 1.06 -9.38 0.09
C ARG A 51 -0.28 -9.15 0.79
N ALA A 52 -1.10 -8.24 0.27
CA ALA A 52 -2.43 -7.98 0.82
C ALA A 52 -3.38 -9.17 0.59
N GLU A 53 -3.37 -9.77 -0.60
CA GLU A 53 -4.11 -11.00 -0.92
C GLU A 53 -3.74 -12.12 0.04
N PHE A 54 -2.44 -12.41 0.23
CA PHE A 54 -2.00 -13.41 1.20
C PHE A 54 -2.45 -13.12 2.63
N ALA A 55 -2.43 -11.85 3.04
CA ALA A 55 -2.88 -11.47 4.38
C ALA A 55 -4.39 -11.71 4.56
N ILE A 56 -5.20 -11.37 3.55
CA ILE A 56 -6.66 -11.57 3.55
C ILE A 56 -7.00 -13.06 3.52
N ASP A 57 -6.40 -13.83 2.62
CA ASP A 57 -6.61 -15.28 2.52
C ASP A 57 -6.26 -15.99 3.82
N PHE A 58 -5.12 -15.62 4.41
CA PHE A 58 -4.70 -16.13 5.69
C PHE A 58 -5.65 -15.76 6.82
N ALA A 59 -6.16 -14.52 6.85
CA ALA A 59 -7.14 -14.08 7.83
C ALA A 59 -8.45 -14.88 7.70
N GLY A 60 -8.96 -15.05 6.48
CA GLY A 60 -10.16 -15.86 6.20
C GLY A 60 -9.97 -17.31 6.61
N ALA A 61 -8.83 -17.93 6.27
CA ALA A 61 -8.51 -19.30 6.67
C ALA A 61 -8.39 -19.46 8.20
N SER A 62 -7.82 -18.46 8.89
CA SER A 62 -7.71 -18.44 10.35
C SER A 62 -9.08 -18.37 11.01
N LEU A 63 -9.95 -17.45 10.57
CA LEU A 63 -11.31 -17.33 11.07
C LEU A 63 -12.12 -18.61 10.78
N GLY A 64 -11.97 -19.21 9.60
CA GLY A 64 -12.61 -20.48 9.25
C GLY A 64 -12.12 -21.67 10.08
N GLU A 65 -10.89 -21.65 10.58
CA GLU A 65 -10.39 -22.65 11.54
C GLU A 65 -10.98 -22.44 12.94
N LEU A 66 -11.06 -21.19 13.41
CA LEU A 66 -11.70 -20.87 14.68
C LEU A 66 -13.18 -21.27 14.68
N ALA A 67 -13.90 -20.99 13.59
CA ALA A 67 -15.30 -21.38 13.41
C ALA A 67 -15.48 -22.91 13.41
N ARG A 68 -14.58 -23.66 12.75
CA ARG A 68 -14.65 -25.13 12.71
C ARG A 68 -14.37 -25.80 14.06
N ARG A 69 -13.59 -25.16 14.93
CA ARG A 69 -13.27 -25.66 16.28
C ARG A 69 -14.34 -25.34 17.32
N ASP A 70 -15.48 -24.80 16.89
CA ASP A 70 -16.55 -24.30 17.76
C ASP A 70 -16.05 -23.25 18.77
N LEU A 71 -14.97 -22.53 18.42
CA LEU A 71 -14.45 -21.41 19.22
C LEU A 71 -15.29 -20.14 19.03
N ALA A 72 -16.60 -20.31 18.75
CA ALA A 72 -17.57 -19.25 18.56
C ALA A 72 -18.39 -19.00 19.84
N ASP A 73 -17.78 -19.25 21.00
CA ASP A 73 -18.33 -18.89 22.30
C ASP A 73 -17.45 -17.86 23.02
N CYS A 74 -18.05 -17.17 24.00
CA CYS A 74 -17.36 -16.20 24.84
C CYS A 74 -16.83 -16.80 26.15
N GLY A 75 -16.64 -18.12 26.19
CA GLY A 75 -16.08 -18.83 27.32
C GLY A 75 -14.62 -18.45 27.57
N PRO A 76 -14.15 -18.43 28.83
CA PRO A 76 -12.80 -17.98 29.15
C PRO A 76 -11.70 -18.87 28.51
N ALA A 77 -11.93 -20.18 28.39
CA ALA A 77 -11.00 -21.09 27.72
C ALA A 77 -10.92 -20.84 26.21
N THR A 78 -12.06 -20.57 25.58
CA THR A 78 -12.18 -20.24 24.15
C THR A 78 -11.50 -18.91 23.83
N LEU A 79 -11.78 -17.86 24.61
CA LEU A 79 -11.14 -16.55 24.44
C LEU A 79 -9.62 -16.63 24.63
N GLN A 80 -9.13 -17.43 25.58
CA GLN A 80 -7.70 -17.66 25.76
C GLN A 80 -7.07 -18.39 24.56
N ALA A 81 -7.77 -19.38 23.99
CA ALA A 81 -7.32 -20.10 22.80
C ALA A 81 -7.29 -19.18 21.56
N ILE A 82 -8.30 -18.33 21.38
CA ILE A 82 -8.34 -17.32 20.32
C ILE A 82 -7.21 -16.31 20.51
N ARG A 83 -6.99 -15.80 21.73
CA ARG A 83 -5.90 -14.85 22.03
C ARG A 83 -4.53 -15.44 21.69
N LEU A 84 -4.29 -16.70 22.04
CA LEU A 84 -3.05 -17.39 21.67
C LEU A 84 -2.94 -17.55 20.15
N HIS A 85 -4.03 -17.89 19.47
CA HIS A 85 -4.06 -18.02 18.02
C HIS A 85 -3.74 -16.68 17.32
N VAL A 86 -4.31 -15.57 17.79
CA VAL A 86 -4.04 -14.22 17.28
C VAL A 86 -2.60 -13.81 17.57
N TYR A 87 -2.09 -14.06 18.78
CA TYR A 87 -0.70 -13.74 19.12
C TYR A 87 0.33 -14.48 18.24
N GLN A 88 0.09 -15.76 17.94
CA GLN A 88 0.95 -16.55 17.06
C GLN A 88 0.88 -16.11 15.59
N ARG A 89 -0.16 -15.35 15.21
CA ARG A 89 -0.49 -15.00 13.83
C ARG A 89 -0.58 -13.47 13.67
N SER A 90 0.56 -12.84 13.40
CA SER A 90 0.72 -11.37 13.37
C SER A 90 -0.12 -10.61 12.34
N ALA A 91 -0.79 -11.30 11.41
CA ALA A 91 -1.68 -10.68 10.42
C ALA A 91 -3.02 -10.23 11.03
N ILE A 92 -3.46 -10.86 12.12
CA ILE A 92 -4.71 -10.54 12.81
C ILE A 92 -4.36 -9.81 14.10
N LYS A 93 -5.01 -8.68 14.36
CA LYS A 93 -4.79 -7.91 15.59
C LYS A 93 -5.75 -8.30 16.71
N ASP A 94 -6.99 -8.62 16.34
CA ASP A 94 -8.07 -8.93 17.26
C ASP A 94 -9.13 -9.76 16.52
N VAL A 95 -9.89 -10.57 17.28
CA VAL A 95 -11.03 -11.34 16.78
C VAL A 95 -12.20 -11.07 17.69
N ARG A 96 -13.35 -10.72 17.11
CA ARG A 96 -14.55 -10.31 17.83
C ARG A 96 -15.73 -11.16 17.41
N LEU A 97 -16.53 -11.55 18.40
CA LEU A 97 -17.83 -12.16 18.17
C LEU A 97 -18.87 -11.05 18.24
N VAL A 98 -19.73 -11.01 17.24
CA VAL A 98 -20.78 -10.00 17.09
C VAL A 98 -22.14 -10.66 16.99
N ASN A 99 -23.15 -9.99 17.52
CA ASN A 99 -24.54 -10.35 17.30
C ASN A 99 -24.97 -10.01 15.86
N PRO A 100 -26.11 -10.53 15.39
CA PRO A 100 -26.64 -10.22 14.06
C PRO A 100 -26.93 -8.72 13.83
N ASP A 101 -27.15 -7.96 14.90
CA ASP A 101 -27.35 -6.51 14.88
C ASP A 101 -26.02 -5.72 14.83
N GLY A 102 -24.89 -6.42 14.84
CA GLY A 102 -23.54 -5.84 14.81
C GLY A 102 -22.98 -5.47 16.19
N SER A 103 -23.72 -5.66 17.28
CA SER A 103 -23.21 -5.40 18.62
C SER A 103 -22.14 -6.42 19.01
N VAL A 104 -21.03 -5.94 19.59
CA VAL A 104 -19.92 -6.82 19.99
C VAL A 104 -20.28 -7.55 21.29
N ILE A 105 -20.19 -8.88 21.25
CA ILE A 105 -20.47 -9.77 22.39
C ILE A 105 -19.22 -9.95 23.24
N CYS A 106 -18.11 -10.32 22.58
CA CYS A 106 -16.82 -10.52 23.21
C CYS A 106 -15.69 -10.37 22.19
N SER A 107 -14.49 -10.17 22.72
CA SER A 107 -13.25 -9.95 21.98
C SER A 107 -12.14 -10.83 22.54
N ALA A 108 -11.21 -11.26 21.69
CA ALA A 108 -10.00 -11.97 22.11
C ALA A 108 -9.17 -11.12 23.10
N TYR A 109 -9.25 -9.80 22.96
CA TYR A 109 -8.66 -8.82 23.87
C TYR A 109 -9.80 -8.00 24.51
N SER A 110 -10.17 -8.34 25.74
CA SER A 110 -11.28 -7.66 26.43
C SER A 110 -11.01 -6.17 26.67
N GLU A 111 -9.74 -5.76 26.70
CA GLU A 111 -9.33 -4.36 26.77
C GLU A 111 -9.75 -3.54 25.53
N THR A 112 -9.98 -4.17 24.37
CA THR A 112 -10.37 -3.45 23.15
C THR A 112 -11.87 -3.14 23.09
N LEU A 113 -12.67 -3.74 23.98
CA LEU A 113 -14.12 -3.53 24.04
C LEU A 113 -14.51 -2.14 24.55
N GLU A 114 -13.63 -1.48 25.30
CA GLU A 114 -13.88 -0.13 25.80
C GLU A 114 -13.96 0.89 24.66
N PHE A 115 -13.27 0.65 23.55
CA PHE A 115 -13.28 1.52 22.37
C PHE A 115 -14.55 1.39 21.51
N ASP A 116 -15.37 0.36 21.74
CA ASP A 116 -16.58 0.10 20.95
C ASP A 116 -17.84 0.74 21.54
N LYS A 117 -17.74 1.37 22.72
CA LYS A 117 -18.91 1.84 23.50
C LYS A 117 -19.40 3.25 23.19
N GLY A 118 -18.77 3.99 22.26
CA GLY A 118 -19.26 5.27 21.71
C GLY A 118 -19.74 6.29 22.74
#